data_AF-A0A7W5E366-F1
#
_entry.id   AF-A0A7W5E366-F1
#
_cell.length_a   1.000
_cell.length_b   1.000
_cell.length_c   1.000
_cell.angle_alpha   90.00
_cell.angle_beta   90.00
_cell.angle_gamma   90.00
#
_symmetry.space_group_name_H-M   'P 1'
#
loop_
_entity.id
_entity.type
_entity.pdbx_description
1 polymer ?
#
loop_
_entity_poly.entity_id
_entity_poly.type
_entity_poly.pdbx_seq_one_letter_code
_entity_poly.pdbx_strand_id
1 'polypeptide(L)'
;MPIAFGVTLYFRVRKWLGISVIPAYGSGGPGNDEVVERQSMPPRPMSRWAAWLEQLDELGFTALRFSIGDHIGAKESAWAIYLDSDRTTFATLQWFRMPGADGVEERRLIEFNTVVNRRGGRNATSVPTTELMTALVSESDLGLQDAFMLDYIDTVYLPESVGLMKAWKNHVERLANYTTRSHSEDEAIRVYDRLTQGRFDWVLDKGYLRELTPKEIRVISKKRLE
;
A
#
# COMPACT_ATOMS: atom_id res chain seq x y z
N MET A 1 15.19 15.39 8.11
CA MET A 1 15.77 15.49 6.74
C MET A 1 17.23 15.04 6.56
N PRO A 2 18.11 14.85 7.58
CA PRO A 2 19.44 14.24 7.35
C PRO A 2 19.44 12.71 7.23
N ILE A 3 18.49 12.04 7.90
CA ILE A 3 18.45 10.58 8.02
C ILE A 3 18.03 9.91 6.71
N ALA A 4 17.05 10.46 5.99
CA ALA A 4 16.58 9.93 4.71
C ALA A 4 17.70 9.85 3.67
N PHE A 5 18.53 10.89 3.56
CA PHE A 5 19.68 10.92 2.65
C PHE A 5 20.74 9.87 3.03
N GLY A 6 21.01 9.71 4.33
CA GLY A 6 21.90 8.67 4.84
C GLY A 6 21.38 7.26 4.55
N VAL A 7 20.09 7.03 4.72
CA VAL A 7 19.43 5.75 4.44
C VAL A 7 19.45 5.43 2.94
N THR A 8 19.08 6.37 2.08
CA THR A 8 19.11 6.18 0.61
C THR A 8 20.53 5.96 0.09
N LEU A 9 21.51 6.74 0.57
CA LEU A 9 22.91 6.58 0.18
C LEU A 9 23.45 5.22 0.67
N TYR A 10 23.10 4.81 1.88
CA TYR A 10 23.46 3.51 2.44
C TYR A 10 22.93 2.34 1.58
N PHE A 11 21.65 2.38 1.18
CA PHE A 11 21.06 1.35 0.32
C PHE A 11 21.70 1.33 -1.08
N ARG A 12 21.96 2.50 -1.69
CA ARG A 12 22.62 2.60 -3.00
C ARG A 12 24.06 2.09 -2.98
N VAL A 13 24.85 2.47 -1.98
CA VAL A 13 26.25 2.03 -1.84
C VAL A 13 26.32 0.52 -1.58
N ARG A 14 25.40 -0.04 -0.78
CA ARG A 14 25.37 -1.49 -0.54
C ARG A 14 24.98 -2.31 -1.77
N LYS A 15 24.02 -1.83 -2.57
CA LYS A 15 23.68 -2.43 -3.87
C LYS A 15 24.90 -2.48 -4.79
N TRP A 16 25.69 -1.40 -4.83
CA TRP A 16 26.92 -1.33 -5.62
C TRP A 16 28.01 -2.31 -5.14
N LEU A 17 28.08 -2.55 -3.83
CA LEU A 17 29.05 -3.49 -3.22
C LEU A 17 28.59 -4.96 -3.20
N GLY A 18 27.42 -5.28 -3.78
CA GLY A 18 26.86 -6.64 -3.73
C GLY A 18 26.51 -7.13 -2.32
N ILE A 19 26.45 -6.22 -1.34
CA ILE A 19 26.11 -6.55 0.05
C ILE A 19 24.59 -6.63 0.13
N SER A 20 24.07 -7.85 0.04
CA SER A 20 22.65 -8.11 0.18
C SER A 20 22.17 -7.61 1.54
N VAL A 21 21.21 -6.70 1.55
CA VAL A 21 20.48 -6.36 2.77
C VAL A 21 19.73 -7.62 3.18
N ILE A 22 19.91 -8.04 4.43
CA ILE A 22 18.99 -8.99 5.06
C ILE A 22 17.71 -8.17 5.26
N PRO A 23 16.63 -8.43 4.51
CA PRO A 23 15.40 -7.71 4.73
C PRO A 23 14.99 -7.99 6.18
N ALA A 24 14.84 -6.96 7.00
CA ALA A 24 14.22 -7.11 8.32
C ALA A 24 12.71 -7.38 8.19
N TYR A 25 12.18 -7.20 6.97
CA TYR A 25 10.78 -7.35 6.59
C TYR A 25 10.72 -7.80 5.13
N GLY A 26 9.83 -8.73 4.81
CA GLY A 26 9.40 -9.01 3.45
C GLY A 26 7.97 -8.53 3.30
N SER A 27 7.72 -7.53 2.47
CA SER A 27 6.34 -7.25 2.04
C SER A 27 6.00 -8.27 0.95
N GLY A 28 5.04 -9.15 1.22
CA GLY A 28 4.46 -9.98 0.16
C GLY A 28 3.49 -9.12 -0.64
N GLY A 29 3.69 -9.04 -1.95
CA GLY A 29 2.59 -8.76 -2.87
C GLY A 29 1.56 -9.90 -2.84
N PRO A 30 0.46 -9.75 -3.59
CA PRO A 30 -0.70 -10.64 -3.53
C PRO A 30 -0.30 -12.08 -3.82
N GLY A 31 -0.67 -13.01 -2.93
CA GLY A 31 -0.46 -14.45 -3.17
C GLY A 31 -0.51 -15.37 -1.96
N ASN A 32 -0.38 -14.83 -0.74
CA ASN A 32 -0.54 -15.60 0.51
C ASN A 32 -1.78 -15.19 1.30
N ASP A 33 -2.64 -14.37 0.71
CA ASP A 33 -3.81 -13.83 1.40
C ASP A 33 -5.03 -14.71 1.10
N GLU A 34 -5.68 -15.19 2.15
CA GLU A 34 -6.96 -15.89 2.08
C GLU A 34 -8.07 -14.85 1.91
N VAL A 35 -8.84 -14.96 0.83
CA VAL A 35 -10.05 -14.15 0.63
C VAL A 35 -11.14 -14.71 1.53
N VAL A 36 -11.70 -13.83 2.37
CA VAL A 36 -12.69 -14.22 3.37
C VAL A 36 -13.94 -13.37 3.26
N GLU A 37 -15.04 -13.87 3.79
CA GLU A 37 -16.25 -13.07 3.98
C GLU A 37 -16.07 -12.05 5.11
N ARG A 38 -16.83 -10.95 5.10
CA ARG A 38 -16.72 -9.88 6.11
C ARG A 38 -16.86 -10.40 7.55
N GLN A 39 -17.81 -11.30 7.80
CA GLN A 39 -18.04 -11.90 9.12
C GLN A 39 -16.87 -12.76 9.62
N SER A 40 -16.03 -13.25 8.71
CA SER A 40 -14.85 -14.06 9.01
C SER A 40 -13.60 -13.21 9.26
N MET A 41 -13.71 -11.88 9.13
CA MET A 41 -12.60 -10.97 9.42
C MET A 41 -12.27 -10.97 10.91
N PRO A 42 -10.98 -10.99 11.28
CA PRO A 42 -10.57 -10.91 12.67
C PRO A 42 -11.13 -9.63 13.35
N PRO A 43 -11.63 -9.71 14.60
CA PRO A 43 -12.25 -8.57 15.26
C PRO A 43 -11.31 -7.36 15.44
N ARG A 44 -10.00 -7.62 15.56
CA ARG A 44 -8.98 -6.59 15.82
C ARG A 44 -8.84 -5.57 14.67
N PRO A 45 -8.55 -5.96 13.41
CA PRO A 45 -8.53 -5.02 12.28
C PRO A 45 -9.89 -4.33 12.10
N MET A 46 -11.00 -5.05 12.22
CA MET A 46 -12.34 -4.45 12.11
C MET A 46 -12.58 -3.35 13.16
N SER A 47 -12.16 -3.58 14.40
CA SER A 47 -12.21 -2.56 15.46
C SER A 47 -11.31 -1.37 15.16
N ARG A 48 -10.11 -1.59 14.63
CA ARG A 48 -9.16 -0.53 14.26
C ARG A 48 -9.61 0.31 13.07
N TRP A 49 -10.40 -0.28 12.17
CA TRP A 49 -10.94 0.41 11.01
C TRP A 49 -12.35 0.97 11.24
N ALA A 50 -13.02 0.67 12.35
CA ALA A 50 -14.44 0.98 12.56
C ALA A 50 -14.84 2.40 12.13
N ALA A 51 -14.10 3.42 12.57
CA ALA A 51 -14.37 4.82 12.20
C ALA A 51 -14.15 5.11 10.70
N TRP A 52 -13.17 4.46 10.06
CA TRP A 52 -12.96 4.59 8.62
C TRP A 52 -14.01 3.84 7.81
N LEU A 53 -14.47 2.69 8.30
CA LEU A 53 -15.52 1.90 7.66
C LEU A 53 -16.83 2.68 7.60
N GLU A 54 -17.21 3.33 8.70
CA GLU A 54 -18.38 4.20 8.77
C GLU A 54 -18.26 5.38 7.79
N GLN A 55 -17.11 6.06 7.79
CA GLN A 55 -16.88 7.19 6.88
C GLN A 55 -16.84 6.76 5.40
N LEU A 56 -16.29 5.59 5.07
CA LEU A 56 -16.30 5.07 3.71
C LEU A 56 -17.74 4.76 3.25
N ASP A 57 -18.58 4.21 4.13
CA ASP A 57 -20.00 3.97 3.85
C ASP A 57 -20.74 5.29 3.57
N GLU A 58 -20.52 6.32 4.40
CA GLU A 58 -21.07 7.67 4.19
C GLU A 58 -20.61 8.30 2.86
N LEU A 59 -19.38 8.01 2.43
CA LEU A 59 -18.83 8.46 1.15
C LEU A 59 -19.33 7.63 -0.05
N GLY A 60 -20.15 6.59 0.18
CA GLY A 60 -20.72 5.75 -0.86
C GLY A 60 -19.75 4.69 -1.41
N PHE A 61 -18.73 4.30 -0.64
CA PHE A 61 -17.84 3.21 -0.99
C PHE A 61 -18.47 1.85 -0.70
N THR A 62 -18.39 0.93 -1.66
CA THR A 62 -18.87 -0.44 -1.51
C THR A 62 -17.70 -1.42 -1.38
N ALA A 63 -17.84 -2.42 -0.51
CA ALA A 63 -16.79 -3.41 -0.30
C ALA A 63 -16.69 -4.36 -1.49
N LEU A 64 -15.47 -4.57 -2.00
CA LEU A 64 -15.18 -5.53 -3.07
C LEU A 64 -14.57 -6.82 -2.56
N ARG A 65 -13.64 -6.74 -1.62
CA ARG A 65 -12.88 -7.90 -1.13
C ARG A 65 -12.34 -7.66 0.27
N PHE A 66 -12.40 -8.71 1.08
CA PHE A 66 -11.69 -8.81 2.36
C PHE A 66 -10.66 -9.93 2.25
N SER A 67 -9.49 -9.72 2.85
CA SER A 67 -8.44 -10.73 2.85
C SER A 67 -7.66 -10.72 4.16
N ILE A 68 -7.19 -11.88 4.57
CA ILE A 68 -6.29 -12.07 5.71
C ILE A 68 -5.04 -12.79 5.24
N GLY A 69 -3.91 -12.53 5.87
CA GLY A 69 -2.67 -13.14 5.44
C GLY A 69 -1.61 -13.06 6.51
N ASP A 70 -0.63 -13.97 6.40
CA ASP A 70 0.58 -13.94 7.20
C ASP A 70 1.76 -13.57 6.30
N HIS A 71 2.43 -12.47 6.62
CA HIS A 71 3.60 -12.04 5.88
C HIS A 71 4.90 -12.30 6.63
N ILE A 72 6.03 -12.14 5.94
CA ILE A 72 7.34 -12.31 6.56
C ILE A 72 7.68 -10.99 7.27
N GLY A 73 7.58 -11.00 8.60
CA GLY A 73 7.76 -9.81 9.44
C GLY A 73 6.46 -9.30 10.06
N ALA A 74 5.29 -9.72 9.58
CA ALA A 74 4.01 -9.51 10.27
C ALA A 74 3.51 -10.85 10.81
N LYS A 75 3.12 -10.89 12.10
CA LYS A 75 2.45 -12.04 12.70
C LYS A 75 1.04 -12.22 12.16
N GLU A 76 0.34 -11.12 11.88
CA GLU A 76 -1.02 -11.12 11.34
C GLU A 76 -1.19 -9.88 10.44
N SER A 77 -1.94 -10.03 9.35
CA SER A 77 -2.30 -8.91 8.48
C SER A 77 -3.66 -9.09 7.82
N ALA A 78 -4.29 -7.97 7.52
CA ALA A 78 -5.64 -7.92 6.98
C ALA A 78 -5.81 -6.75 6.01
N TRP A 79 -6.64 -6.94 4.98
CA TRP A 79 -6.97 -5.95 3.97
C TRP A 79 -8.46 -5.90 3.72
N ALA A 80 -8.93 -4.72 3.37
CA ALA A 80 -10.25 -4.52 2.81
C ALA A 80 -10.17 -3.53 1.65
N ILE A 81 -10.74 -3.92 0.51
CA ILE A 81 -10.75 -3.11 -0.71
C ILE A 81 -12.19 -2.67 -0.97
N TYR A 82 -12.35 -1.38 -1.21
CA TYR A 82 -13.61 -0.74 -1.51
C TYR A 82 -13.51 0.01 -2.83
N LEU A 83 -14.67 0.26 -3.44
CA LEU A 83 -14.81 1.01 -4.67
C LEU A 83 -15.86 2.11 -4.46
N ASP A 84 -15.55 3.32 -4.91
CA ASP A 84 -16.48 4.45 -4.86
C ASP A 84 -17.72 4.23 -5.74
N SER A 85 -18.75 5.03 -5.51
CA SER A 85 -20.01 4.98 -6.27
C SER A 85 -19.84 5.28 -7.76
N ASP A 86 -18.88 6.14 -8.12
CA ASP A 86 -18.50 6.45 -9.50
C ASP A 86 -17.68 5.33 -10.17
N ARG A 87 -17.26 4.34 -9.38
CA ARG A 87 -16.47 3.17 -9.77
C ARG A 87 -15.12 3.52 -10.38
N THR A 88 -14.51 4.61 -9.95
CA THR A 88 -13.22 5.11 -10.44
C THR A 88 -12.10 4.94 -9.42
N THR A 89 -12.43 4.95 -8.13
CA THR A 89 -11.44 5.07 -7.06
C THR A 89 -11.56 3.93 -6.07
N PHE A 90 -10.42 3.28 -5.81
CA PHE A 90 -10.30 2.25 -4.81
C PHE A 90 -9.92 2.87 -3.47
N ALA A 91 -10.62 2.49 -2.40
CA ALA A 91 -10.12 2.71 -1.04
C ALA A 91 -9.59 1.38 -0.49
N THR A 92 -8.31 1.36 -0.09
CA THR A 92 -7.63 0.17 0.42
C THR A 92 -7.28 0.39 1.87
N LEU A 93 -7.91 -0.38 2.75
CA LEU A 93 -7.55 -0.48 4.16
C LEU A 93 -6.54 -1.60 4.33
N GLN A 94 -5.47 -1.33 5.07
CA GLN A 94 -4.51 -2.36 5.46
C GLN A 94 -4.22 -2.27 6.96
N TRP A 95 -3.96 -3.42 7.56
CA TRP A 95 -3.63 -3.56 8.96
C TRP A 95 -2.58 -4.66 9.10
N PHE A 96 -1.58 -4.39 9.92
CA PHE A 96 -0.46 -5.27 10.16
C PHE A 96 -0.13 -5.29 11.64
N ARG A 97 0.21 -6.47 12.12
CA ARG A 97 0.77 -6.69 13.45
C ARG A 97 2.14 -7.31 13.31
N MET A 98 3.19 -6.62 13.75
CA MET A 98 4.58 -7.04 13.58
C MET A 98 5.38 -6.96 14.88
N PRO A 99 6.48 -7.71 15.02
CA PRO A 99 7.44 -7.48 16.09
C PRO A 99 8.16 -6.12 15.91
N GLY A 100 8.11 -5.27 16.92
CA GLY A 100 8.83 -4.01 17.04
C GLY A 100 9.87 -4.04 18.18
N ALA A 101 10.62 -2.94 18.34
CA ALA A 101 11.72 -2.86 19.31
C ALA A 101 11.27 -3.09 20.77
N ASP A 102 10.07 -2.61 21.12
CA ASP A 102 9.51 -2.67 22.47
C ASP A 102 8.31 -3.64 22.60
N GLY A 103 8.16 -4.58 21.66
CA GLY A 103 7.10 -5.59 21.70
C GLY A 103 6.34 -5.72 20.39
N VAL A 104 5.01 -5.82 20.46
CA VAL A 104 4.16 -5.92 19.26
C VAL A 104 3.81 -4.52 18.78
N GLU A 105 4.09 -4.23 17.52
CA GLU A 105 3.69 -3.02 16.83
C GLU A 105 2.48 -3.31 15.93
N GLU A 106 1.44 -2.48 16.04
CA GLU A 106 0.30 -2.50 15.13
C GLU A 106 0.37 -1.28 14.22
N ARG A 107 0.23 -1.50 12.92
CA ARG A 107 0.11 -0.44 11.93
C ARG A 107 -1.20 -0.59 11.18
N ARG A 108 -1.77 0.54 10.79
CA ARG A 108 -2.88 0.60 9.86
C ARG A 108 -2.60 1.70 8.85
N LEU A 109 -3.18 1.56 7.68
CA LEU A 109 -3.10 2.57 6.63
C LEU A 109 -4.37 2.55 5.80
N ILE A 110 -4.65 3.66 5.15
CA ILE A 110 -5.66 3.76 4.12
C ILE A 110 -5.08 4.46 2.90
N GLU A 111 -5.37 3.93 1.72
CA GLU A 111 -5.00 4.52 0.43
C GLU A 111 -6.24 4.74 -0.42
N PHE A 112 -6.29 5.89 -1.09
CA PHE A 112 -7.20 6.15 -2.21
C PHE A 112 -6.40 6.08 -3.50
N ASN A 113 -6.81 5.19 -4.41
CA ASN A 113 -6.09 4.88 -5.64
C ASN A 113 -7.02 5.00 -6.84
N THR A 114 -6.64 5.80 -7.85
CA THR A 114 -7.43 5.98 -9.08
C THR A 114 -6.54 5.76 -10.29
N VAL A 115 -7.01 4.96 -11.25
CA VAL A 115 -6.37 4.84 -12.55
C VAL A 115 -6.65 6.12 -13.34
N VAL A 116 -5.57 6.81 -13.72
CA VAL A 116 -5.65 8.11 -14.38
C VAL A 116 -4.89 8.10 -15.70
N ASN A 117 -5.35 8.95 -16.61
CA ASN A 117 -4.57 9.40 -17.75
C ASN A 117 -4.34 10.90 -17.61
N ARG A 118 -3.10 11.35 -17.77
CA ARG A 118 -2.77 12.77 -17.74
C ARG A 118 -3.44 13.49 -18.92
N ARG A 119 -4.20 14.56 -18.64
CA ARG A 119 -4.70 15.44 -19.71
C ARG A 119 -3.48 16.10 -20.37
N GLY A 120 -3.22 15.76 -21.63
CA GLY A 120 -1.99 16.14 -22.32
C GLY A 120 -1.80 17.66 -22.39
N GLY A 121 -0.76 18.17 -21.74
CA GLY A 121 -0.20 19.49 -22.02
C GLY A 121 0.82 19.40 -23.16
N ARG A 122 0.94 20.44 -23.99
CA ARG A 122 1.80 20.47 -25.20
C ARG A 122 3.29 20.14 -24.99
N ASN A 123 3.79 20.08 -23.75
CA ASN A 123 5.21 19.87 -23.42
C ASN A 123 5.44 18.74 -22.38
N ALA A 124 4.65 17.66 -22.37
CA ALA A 124 4.82 16.57 -21.40
C ALA A 124 6.11 15.75 -21.67
N THR A 125 7.21 16.10 -21.01
CA THR A 125 8.48 15.34 -20.99
C THR A 125 8.59 14.37 -19.80
N SER A 126 7.51 14.17 -19.05
CA SER A 126 7.45 13.23 -17.91
C SER A 126 6.78 11.92 -18.31
N VAL A 127 7.23 10.82 -17.72
CA VAL A 127 6.63 9.48 -17.80
C VAL A 127 5.09 9.56 -17.68
N PRO A 128 4.31 8.78 -18.46
CA PRO A 128 2.86 8.73 -18.31
C PRO A 128 2.48 8.25 -16.90
N THR A 129 1.80 9.11 -16.14
CA THR A 129 1.16 8.74 -14.88
C THR A 129 0.00 7.80 -15.17
N THR A 130 0.03 6.58 -14.63
CA THR A 130 -1.06 5.59 -14.78
C THR A 130 -1.95 5.53 -13.56
N GLU A 131 -1.51 6.10 -12.44
CA GLU A 131 -2.18 5.98 -11.16
C GLU A 131 -1.99 7.24 -10.31
N LEU A 132 -3.03 7.64 -9.58
CA LEU A 132 -2.99 8.70 -8.58
C LEU A 132 -3.32 8.10 -7.23
N MET A 133 -2.42 8.27 -6.26
CA MET A 133 -2.54 7.70 -4.92
C MET A 133 -2.51 8.80 -3.86
N THR A 134 -3.48 8.80 -2.94
CA THR A 134 -3.42 9.56 -1.68
C THR A 134 -3.48 8.58 -0.53
N ALA A 135 -2.44 8.55 0.31
CA ALA A 135 -2.36 7.62 1.44
C ALA A 135 -2.33 8.36 2.78
N LEU A 136 -3.01 7.81 3.79
CA LEU A 136 -2.84 8.20 5.20
C LEU A 136 -1.94 7.18 5.87
N VAL A 137 -0.85 7.66 6.46
CA VAL A 137 0.17 6.86 7.12
C VAL A 137 0.56 7.45 8.48
N SER A 138 1.22 6.66 9.30
CA SER A 138 1.84 7.15 10.54
C SER A 138 2.85 8.26 10.24
N GLU A 139 2.95 9.26 11.11
CA GLU A 139 3.95 10.34 10.99
C GLU A 139 5.38 9.81 10.91
N SER A 140 5.67 8.68 11.56
CA SER A 140 6.98 8.03 11.51
C SER A 140 7.37 7.57 10.10
N ASP A 141 6.38 7.25 9.26
CA ASP A 141 6.59 6.65 7.94
C ASP A 141 6.72 7.71 6.83
N LEU A 142 6.27 8.95 7.08
CA LEU A 142 6.38 10.07 6.13
C LEU A 142 7.83 10.36 5.72
N GLY A 143 8.80 10.12 6.62
CA GLY A 143 10.22 10.35 6.34
C GLY A 143 10.81 9.44 5.26
N LEU A 144 10.10 8.36 4.89
CA LEU A 144 10.52 7.39 3.89
C LEU A 144 9.84 7.58 2.53
N GLN A 145 8.85 8.48 2.41
CA GLN A 145 8.04 8.64 1.20
C GLN A 145 8.88 8.89 -0.07
N ASP A 146 9.91 9.75 0.03
CA ASP A 146 10.72 10.15 -1.12
C ASP A 146 11.61 9.01 -1.62
N ALA A 147 11.92 8.03 -0.75
CA ALA A 147 12.74 6.88 -1.12
C ALA A 147 11.95 5.84 -1.93
N PHE A 148 10.63 5.77 -1.73
CA PHE A 148 9.74 4.77 -2.33
C PHE A 148 8.78 5.35 -3.37
N MET A 149 9.01 6.59 -3.83
CA MET A 149 8.19 7.21 -4.85
C MET A 149 8.27 6.45 -6.18
N LEU A 150 7.11 6.08 -6.70
CA LEU A 150 6.96 5.34 -7.95
C LEU A 150 6.85 6.32 -9.12
N ASP A 151 7.74 6.23 -10.10
CA ASP A 151 7.85 7.20 -11.21
C ASP A 151 6.58 7.33 -12.07
N TYR A 152 5.70 6.33 -12.04
CA TYR A 152 4.44 6.26 -12.82
C TYR A 152 3.17 6.45 -11.95
N ILE A 153 3.35 6.72 -10.65
CA ILE A 153 2.25 7.02 -9.72
C ILE A 153 2.42 8.44 -9.18
N ASP A 154 1.38 9.24 -9.29
CA ASP A 154 1.31 10.53 -8.59
C ASP A 154 0.87 10.28 -7.15
N THR A 155 1.85 10.23 -6.23
CA THR A 155 1.61 9.87 -4.83
C THR A 155 1.67 11.08 -3.90
N VAL A 156 0.73 11.15 -2.96
CA VAL A 156 0.78 12.03 -1.80
C VAL A 156 0.54 11.21 -0.53
N TYR A 157 1.44 11.33 0.43
CA TYR A 157 1.26 10.78 1.78
C TYR A 157 0.87 11.90 2.74
N LEU A 158 -0.11 11.61 3.58
CA LEU A 158 -0.64 12.52 4.60
C LEU A 158 -0.53 11.83 5.97
N PRO A 159 -0.25 12.57 7.05
CA PRO A 159 -0.29 11.99 8.39
C PRO A 159 -1.73 11.63 8.78
N GLU A 160 -1.91 10.54 9.56
CA GLU A 160 -3.23 10.12 10.06
C GLU A 160 -4.02 11.26 10.75
N SER A 161 -3.33 12.21 11.38
CA SER A 161 -3.92 13.37 12.05
C SER A 161 -4.76 14.28 11.12
N VAL A 162 -4.58 14.18 9.80
CA VAL A 162 -5.41 14.89 8.80
C VAL A 162 -6.84 14.34 8.75
N GLY A 163 -7.03 13.06 9.02
CA GLY A 163 -8.32 12.38 8.94
C GLY A 163 -8.76 12.01 7.50
N LEU A 164 -9.57 10.96 7.41
CA LEU A 164 -9.99 10.32 6.15
C LEU A 164 -10.78 11.28 5.25
N MET A 165 -11.76 12.01 5.79
CA MET A 165 -12.60 12.92 5.00
C MET A 165 -11.80 14.00 4.28
N LYS A 166 -10.78 14.55 4.95
CA LYS A 166 -9.90 15.56 4.35
C LYS A 166 -8.94 14.94 3.33
N ALA A 167 -8.43 13.73 3.61
CA ALA A 167 -7.63 12.99 2.63
C ALA A 167 -8.43 12.66 1.36
N TRP A 168 -9.69 12.26 1.50
CA TRP A 168 -10.61 12.02 0.39
C TRP A 168 -10.84 13.31 -0.42
N LYS A 169 -11.16 14.42 0.25
CA LYS A 169 -11.32 15.72 -0.42
C LYS A 169 -10.08 16.11 -1.22
N ASN A 170 -8.89 15.98 -0.63
CA ASN A 170 -7.63 16.26 -1.31
C ASN A 170 -7.43 15.33 -2.52
N HIS A 171 -7.81 14.06 -2.41
CA HIS A 171 -7.73 13.11 -3.51
C HIS A 171 -8.63 13.54 -4.68
N VAL A 172 -9.90 13.85 -4.42
CA VAL A 172 -10.86 14.32 -5.43
C VAL A 172 -10.40 15.63 -6.09
N GLU A 173 -9.87 16.58 -5.33
CA GLU A 173 -9.32 17.83 -5.87
C GLU A 173 -8.16 17.57 -6.84
N ARG A 174 -7.28 16.60 -6.52
CA ARG A 174 -6.18 16.21 -7.40
C ARG A 174 -6.68 15.58 -8.70
N LEU A 175 -7.76 14.78 -8.64
CA LEU A 175 -8.36 14.14 -9.83
C LEU A 175 -8.87 15.13 -10.88
N ALA A 176 -9.17 16.38 -10.51
CA ALA A 176 -9.65 17.40 -11.45
C ALA A 176 -8.71 17.64 -12.65
N ASN A 177 -7.42 17.35 -12.50
CA ASN A 177 -6.41 17.51 -13.55
C ASN A 177 -6.26 16.29 -14.46
N TYR A 178 -7.02 15.23 -14.21
CA TYR A 178 -6.87 13.94 -14.85
C TYR A 178 -8.15 13.52 -15.56
N THR A 179 -8.00 12.52 -16.43
CA THR A 179 -9.14 11.74 -16.93
C THR A 179 -9.13 10.41 -16.19
N THR A 180 -10.23 10.11 -15.50
CA THR A 180 -10.41 8.86 -14.77
C THR A 180 -11.09 7.82 -15.65
N ARG A 181 -10.95 6.56 -15.27
CA ARG A 181 -11.66 5.44 -15.88
C ARG A 181 -12.58 4.81 -14.84
N SER A 182 -13.83 4.59 -15.22
CA SER A 182 -14.77 3.81 -14.42
C SER A 182 -14.59 2.31 -14.71
N HIS A 183 -14.77 1.48 -13.70
CA HIS A 183 -14.56 0.03 -13.75
C HIS A 183 -15.86 -0.69 -13.36
N SER A 184 -16.20 -1.80 -14.01
CA SER A 184 -17.22 -2.70 -13.44
C SER A 184 -16.66 -3.39 -12.20
N GLU A 185 -17.51 -3.91 -11.31
CA GLU A 185 -17.07 -4.65 -10.11
C GLU A 185 -16.16 -5.83 -10.47
N ASP A 186 -16.53 -6.61 -11.50
CA ASP A 186 -15.73 -7.73 -12.02
C ASP A 186 -14.37 -7.30 -12.57
N GLU A 187 -14.29 -6.09 -13.15
CA GLU A 187 -13.04 -5.53 -13.66
C GLU A 187 -12.19 -4.92 -12.54
N ALA A 188 -12.83 -4.27 -11.58
CA ALA A 188 -12.20 -3.44 -10.57
C ALA A 188 -11.16 -4.23 -9.77
N ILE A 189 -11.51 -5.43 -9.33
CA ILE A 189 -10.59 -6.34 -8.64
C ILE A 189 -9.38 -6.72 -9.50
N ARG A 190 -9.59 -7.05 -10.78
CA ARG A 190 -8.47 -7.40 -11.69
C ARG A 190 -7.55 -6.22 -11.94
N VAL A 191 -8.11 -5.01 -12.01
CA VAL A 191 -7.35 -3.77 -12.16
C VAL A 191 -6.53 -3.52 -10.90
N TYR A 192 -7.15 -3.62 -9.72
CA TYR A 192 -6.47 -3.48 -8.44
C TYR A 192 -5.31 -4.49 -8.27
N ASP A 193 -5.55 -5.77 -8.56
CA ASP A 193 -4.54 -6.83 -8.46
C ASP A 193 -3.35 -6.52 -9.40
N ARG A 194 -3.63 -6.03 -10.62
CA ARG A 194 -2.59 -5.62 -11.58
C ARG A 194 -1.79 -4.41 -11.08
N LEU A 195 -2.45 -3.39 -10.52
CA LEU A 195 -1.77 -2.22 -9.96
C LEU A 195 -0.84 -2.64 -8.81
N THR A 196 -1.36 -3.42 -7.87
CA THR A 196 -0.60 -3.91 -6.71
C THR A 196 0.59 -4.76 -7.14
N GLN A 197 0.40 -5.68 -8.10
CA GLN A 197 1.50 -6.46 -8.66
C GLN A 197 2.54 -5.57 -9.34
N GLY A 198 2.12 -4.60 -10.15
CA GLY A 198 3.05 -3.67 -10.81
C GLY A 198 3.88 -2.86 -9.81
N ARG A 199 3.28 -2.40 -8.70
CA ARG A 199 4.02 -1.75 -7.60
C ARG A 199 5.05 -2.69 -6.98
N PHE A 200 4.66 -3.94 -6.70
CA PHE A 200 5.56 -4.94 -6.13
C PHE A 200 6.75 -5.26 -7.05
N ASP A 201 6.48 -5.50 -8.33
CA ASP A 201 7.51 -5.79 -9.34
C ASP A 201 8.50 -4.63 -9.47
N TRP A 202 8.02 -3.39 -9.45
CA TRP A 202 8.90 -2.22 -9.48
C TRP A 202 9.82 -2.17 -8.26
N VAL A 203 9.32 -2.49 -7.06
CA VAL A 203 10.11 -2.49 -5.83
C VAL A 203 11.19 -3.58 -5.87
N LEU A 204 10.89 -4.73 -6.48
CA LEU A 204 11.90 -5.77 -6.77
C LEU A 204 12.94 -5.29 -7.78
N ASP A 205 12.52 -4.69 -8.90
CA ASP A 205 13.41 -4.22 -9.96
C ASP A 205 14.37 -3.11 -9.47
N LYS A 206 13.88 -2.19 -8.63
CA LYS A 206 14.72 -1.18 -8.00
C LYS A 206 15.67 -1.77 -6.96
N GLY A 207 15.46 -3.01 -6.53
CA GLY A 207 16.27 -3.73 -5.55
C GLY A 207 16.02 -3.28 -4.11
N TYR A 208 14.83 -2.74 -3.84
CA TYR A 208 14.39 -2.41 -2.48
C TYR A 208 13.89 -3.65 -1.74
N LEU A 209 13.36 -4.61 -2.48
CA LEU A 209 13.10 -5.98 -2.02
C LEU A 209 13.98 -6.95 -2.79
N ARG A 210 14.10 -8.16 -2.26
CA ARG A 210 14.68 -9.31 -2.96
C ARG A 210 13.86 -10.54 -2.71
N GLU A 211 13.96 -11.48 -3.63
CA GLU A 211 13.46 -12.83 -3.38
C GLU A 211 14.24 -13.50 -2.23
N LEU A 212 13.49 -14.19 -1.39
CA LEU A 212 14.05 -15.02 -0.35
C LEU A 212 14.47 -16.35 -0.95
N THR A 213 15.62 -16.87 -0.51
CA THR A 213 16.05 -18.20 -0.92
C THR A 213 15.17 -19.29 -0.29
N PRO A 214 15.06 -20.47 -0.90
CA PRO A 214 14.33 -21.60 -0.31
C PRO A 214 14.84 -22.03 1.08
N LYS A 215 16.10 -21.72 1.41
CA LYS A 215 16.66 -21.97 2.74
C LYS A 215 16.12 -20.97 3.76
N GLU A 216 16.06 -19.68 3.40
CA GLU A 216 15.53 -18.62 4.26
C GLU A 216 14.05 -18.82 4.53
N ILE A 217 13.27 -19.15 3.49
CA ILE A 217 11.85 -19.51 3.63
C ILE A 217 11.70 -20.64 4.65
N ARG A 218 12.45 -21.74 4.50
CA ARG A 218 12.41 -22.87 5.45
C ARG A 218 12.77 -22.46 6.88
N VAL A 219 13.75 -21.58 7.08
CA VAL A 219 14.14 -21.10 8.42
C VAL A 219 13.05 -20.22 9.03
N ILE A 220 12.47 -19.31 8.24
CA ILE A 220 11.41 -18.39 8.68
C ILE A 220 10.13 -19.17 9.00
N SER A 221 9.72 -20.08 8.13
CA SER A 221 8.55 -20.94 8.37
C SER A 221 8.72 -21.80 9.62
N LYS A 222 9.93 -22.25 9.95
CA LYS A 222 10.20 -22.99 11.21
C LYS A 222 10.14 -22.10 12.45
N LYS A 223 10.43 -20.80 12.32
CA LYS A 223 10.34 -19.81 13.41
C LYS A 223 8.95 -19.19 13.57
N ARG A 224 7.97 -19.54 12.71
CA ARG A 224 6.58 -19.08 12.81
C ARG A 224 5.78 -19.72 13.95
N LEU A 225 6.34 -20.69 14.67
CA LEU A 225 5.71 -21.32 15.82
C LEU A 225 6.26 -20.71 17.12
N GLU A 226 5.55 -19.66 17.59
CA GLU A 226 5.26 -19.28 19.00
C GLU A 226 4.59 -17.89 19.09
#